data_AF-A0A7Y5TIX6-F1
#
_entry.id   AF-A0A7Y5TIX6-F1
#
_cell.length_a   1.000
_cell.length_b   1.000
_cell.length_c   1.000
_cell.angle_alpha   90.00
_cell.angle_beta   90.00
_cell.angle_gamma   90.00
#
_symmetry.space_group_name_H-M   'P 1'
#
loop_
_entity.id
_entity.type
_entity.pdbx_description
1 polymer ?
#
loop_
_entity_poly.entity_id
_entity_poly.type
_entity_poly.pdbx_seq_one_letter_code
_entity_poly.pdbx_strand_id
1 'polypeptide(L)'
;MTDDRTGLWLIGARGSVATTVATGLALITAGGAAPDGLVTEQPELAAAGLVPLDRIVIGGHDVSEVPLVKRAAQLADAGVVPHTALALAADQLDRDCARVRLGHRTGTETQRGAVERLAADIREFAEAESLSRVVVVNVSSTEPVAADDAAHASLEALEAAWAAGGSPLPPSSVYAAAAFTAGAAFIDFTPSTGARLPALAELAVRQGVPWGGSDGKTGETLVKSVLAPMFAARSLRVRSWAGTNLLGGGDGATLADPEAMESKARSKARGLEEMLGHPVDGPVHIDNIADLGDWKTAWDHLTFSGFLGTRMSMQFTWQGCDS
;
A
#
# COMPACT_ATOMS: atom_id res chain seq x y z
N MET A 1 -9.29 4.63 27.94
CA MET A 1 -8.50 4.04 26.83
C MET A 1 -8.51 2.54 27.05
N THR A 2 -8.95 1.77 26.07
CA THR A 2 -8.98 0.31 26.15
C THR A 2 -7.54 -0.21 26.24
N ASP A 3 -7.27 -1.18 27.11
CA ASP A 3 -5.94 -1.82 27.25
C ASP A 3 -5.67 -2.82 26.10
N ASP A 4 -6.56 -2.83 25.11
CA ASP A 4 -6.61 -3.76 24.00
C ASP A 4 -5.48 -3.51 23.00
N ARG A 5 -4.69 -4.56 22.71
CA ARG A 5 -3.67 -4.55 21.66
C ARG A 5 -4.31 -4.80 20.29
N THR A 6 -3.68 -4.24 19.25
CA THR A 6 -4.08 -4.42 17.85
C THR A 6 -2.92 -4.97 17.04
N GLY A 7 -3.17 -6.01 16.25
CA GLY A 7 -2.19 -6.55 15.31
C GLY A 7 -2.19 -5.78 13.99
N LEU A 8 -1.00 -5.39 13.53
CA LEU A 8 -0.75 -4.93 12.16
C LEU A 8 -0.05 -6.05 11.40
N TRP A 9 -0.76 -6.69 10.48
CA TRP A 9 -0.25 -7.80 9.68
C TRP A 9 0.15 -7.32 8.28
N LEU A 10 1.45 -7.24 8.02
CA LEU A 10 1.98 -6.70 6.77
C LEU A 10 2.20 -7.80 5.73
N ILE A 11 1.62 -7.64 4.54
CA ILE A 11 1.97 -8.48 3.38
C ILE A 11 3.12 -7.78 2.66
N GLY A 12 4.22 -8.51 2.40
CA GLY A 12 5.48 -7.89 2.03
C GLY A 12 6.20 -7.31 3.26
N ALA A 13 6.13 -8.02 4.40
CA ALA A 13 6.61 -7.55 5.70
C ALA A 13 8.10 -7.17 5.73
N ARG A 14 8.91 -7.64 4.78
CA ARG A 14 10.35 -7.39 4.64
C ARG A 14 10.66 -6.44 3.47
N GLY A 15 9.65 -5.81 2.88
CA GLY A 15 9.78 -4.73 1.91
C GLY A 15 10.25 -3.42 2.53
N SER A 16 10.58 -2.42 1.70
CA SER A 16 11.06 -1.11 2.16
C SER A 16 10.03 -0.40 3.04
N VAL A 17 8.78 -0.27 2.58
CA VAL A 17 7.68 0.38 3.33
C VAL A 17 7.43 -0.34 4.65
N ALA A 18 7.24 -1.67 4.62
CA ALA A 18 6.95 -2.46 5.83
C ALA A 18 8.06 -2.34 6.89
N THR A 19 9.32 -2.41 6.46
CA THR A 19 10.47 -2.29 7.36
C THR A 19 10.60 -0.87 7.91
N THR A 20 10.30 0.15 7.10
CA THR A 20 10.28 1.57 7.53
C THR A 20 9.19 1.80 8.56
N VAL A 21 7.99 1.24 8.37
CA VAL A 21 6.90 1.26 9.37
C VAL A 21 7.33 0.59 10.67
N ALA A 22 7.90 -0.61 10.61
CA ALA A 22 8.35 -1.33 11.80
C ALA A 22 9.45 -0.58 12.55
N THR A 23 10.41 -0.03 11.80
CA THR A 23 11.52 0.74 12.38
C THR A 23 11.02 2.05 12.98
N GLY A 24 10.19 2.80 12.26
CA GLY A 24 9.61 4.07 12.72
C GLY A 24 8.77 3.88 13.99
N LEU A 25 7.92 2.85 14.02
CA LEU A 25 7.11 2.54 15.21
C LEU A 25 8.00 2.23 16.42
N ALA A 26 9.03 1.39 16.25
CA ALA A 26 9.97 1.06 17.31
C ALA A 26 10.71 2.31 17.82
N LEU A 27 11.14 3.20 16.93
CA LEU A 27 11.83 4.43 17.30
C LEU A 27 10.94 5.42 18.02
N ILE A 28 9.72 5.64 17.54
CA ILE A 28 8.77 6.56 18.16
C ILE A 28 8.40 6.07 19.57
N THR A 29 8.08 4.78 19.72
CA THR A 29 7.69 4.19 21.01
C THR A 29 8.86 4.15 22.01
N ALA A 30 10.10 4.07 21.53
CA ALA A 30 11.30 4.20 22.37
C ALA A 30 11.70 5.65 22.67
N GLY A 31 10.96 6.65 22.17
CA GLY A 31 11.30 8.08 22.33
C GLY A 31 12.51 8.54 21.50
N GLY A 32 12.93 7.74 20.52
CA GLY A 32 14.03 8.05 19.60
C GLY A 32 13.64 8.89 18.37
N ALA A 33 12.34 9.08 18.13
CA ALA A 33 11.80 9.90 17.04
C ALA A 33 10.46 10.53 17.43
N ALA A 34 10.15 11.68 16.82
CA ALA A 34 8.82 12.30 16.90
C ALA A 34 7.85 11.64 15.90
N PRO A 35 6.53 11.70 16.13
CA PRO A 35 5.52 11.11 15.24
C PRO A 35 5.22 11.96 13.99
N ASP A 36 6.18 12.75 13.51
CA ASP A 36 6.00 13.63 12.36
C ASP A 36 5.60 12.81 11.12
N GLY A 37 4.58 13.28 10.40
CA GLY A 37 4.01 12.57 9.24
C GLY A 37 2.85 11.61 9.58
N LEU A 38 2.61 11.28 10.86
CA LEU A 38 1.44 10.48 11.26
C LEU A 38 0.19 11.36 11.34
N VAL A 39 -0.65 11.31 10.31
CA VAL A 39 -1.92 12.06 10.25
C VAL A 39 -2.81 11.78 11.47
N THR A 40 -2.81 10.54 11.97
CA THR A 40 -3.59 10.12 13.15
C THR A 40 -3.18 10.79 14.45
N GLU A 41 -1.96 11.33 14.53
CA GLU A 41 -1.43 12.03 15.71
C GLU A 41 -1.73 13.55 15.67
N GLN A 42 -2.41 14.04 14.64
CA GLN A 42 -2.87 15.43 14.58
C GLN A 42 -3.90 15.72 15.69
N PRO A 43 -3.88 16.92 16.32
CA PRO A 43 -4.81 17.26 17.40
C PRO A 43 -6.29 17.07 17.05
N GLU A 44 -6.66 17.30 15.80
CA GLU A 44 -8.02 17.16 15.28
C GLU A 44 -8.51 15.70 15.28
N LEU A 45 -7.59 14.74 15.15
CA LEU A 45 -7.87 13.30 15.12
C LEU A 45 -7.57 12.59 16.44
N ALA A 46 -6.75 13.19 17.31
CA ALA A 46 -6.47 12.67 18.64
C ALA A 46 -7.74 12.43 19.48
N ALA A 47 -8.77 13.27 19.28
CA ALA A 47 -10.06 13.14 19.95
C ALA A 47 -10.84 11.86 19.57
N ALA A 48 -10.51 11.19 18.47
CA ALA A 48 -11.14 9.95 18.04
C ALA A 48 -10.74 8.73 18.88
N GLY A 49 -9.77 8.86 19.79
CA GLY A 49 -9.34 7.79 20.69
C GLY A 49 -8.76 6.59 19.93
N LEU A 50 -7.91 6.88 18.94
CA LEU A 50 -7.24 5.87 18.11
C LEU A 50 -6.30 4.98 18.96
N VAL A 51 -5.92 3.84 18.39
CA VAL A 51 -5.03 2.87 19.06
C VAL A 51 -3.68 3.53 19.35
N PRO A 52 -3.21 3.56 20.61
CA PRO A 52 -1.89 4.08 20.94
C PRO A 52 -0.79 3.30 20.21
N LEU A 53 0.26 4.00 19.75
CA LEU A 53 1.35 3.41 18.96
C LEU A 53 2.05 2.25 19.69
N ASP A 54 2.22 2.33 21.00
CA ASP A 54 2.82 1.28 21.83
C ASP A 54 1.93 0.04 22.00
N ARG A 55 0.69 0.07 21.52
CA ARG A 55 -0.26 -1.05 21.53
C ARG A 55 -0.44 -1.72 20.16
N ILE A 56 0.31 -1.27 19.15
CA ILE A 56 0.37 -1.90 17.83
C ILE A 56 1.45 -2.98 17.84
N VAL A 57 1.09 -4.21 17.47
CA VAL A 57 2.00 -5.35 17.36
C VAL A 57 2.17 -5.72 15.89
N ILE A 58 3.41 -5.84 15.41
CA ILE A 58 3.70 -6.13 14.00
C ILE A 58 3.92 -7.63 13.80
N GLY A 59 3.27 -8.15 12.76
CA GLY A 59 3.49 -9.47 12.16
C GLY A 59 3.35 -9.40 10.65
N GLY A 60 3.42 -10.52 9.94
CA GLY A 60 3.21 -10.46 8.49
C GLY A 60 3.60 -11.70 7.70
N HIS A 61 3.51 -11.56 6.39
CA HIS A 61 3.95 -12.54 5.41
C HIS A 61 5.00 -11.94 4.48
N ASP A 62 6.04 -12.72 4.16
CA ASP A 62 6.98 -12.36 3.11
C ASP A 62 7.54 -13.59 2.41
N VAL A 63 7.96 -13.43 1.15
CA VAL A 63 8.63 -14.47 0.35
C VAL A 63 10.14 -14.41 0.48
N SER A 64 10.68 -13.27 0.91
CA SER A 64 12.08 -13.04 1.24
C SER A 64 12.41 -13.62 2.62
N GLU A 65 13.65 -14.09 2.76
CA GLU A 65 14.19 -14.58 4.03
C GLU A 65 15.10 -13.55 4.71
N VAL A 66 15.27 -12.35 4.13
CA VAL A 66 16.15 -11.31 4.68
C VAL A 66 15.59 -10.80 6.03
N PRO A 67 16.34 -10.90 7.14
CA PRO A 67 15.88 -10.40 8.45
C PRO A 67 15.52 -8.92 8.45
N LEU A 68 14.52 -8.50 9.24
CA LEU A 68 14.08 -7.09 9.29
C LEU A 68 15.23 -6.16 9.70
N VAL A 69 16.03 -6.55 10.70
CA VAL A 69 17.22 -5.78 11.11
C VAL A 69 18.21 -5.58 9.96
N LYS A 70 18.38 -6.58 9.09
CA LYS A 70 19.27 -6.47 7.93
C LYS A 70 18.65 -5.58 6.85
N ARG A 71 17.34 -5.67 6.64
CA ARG A 71 16.62 -4.79 5.72
C ARG A 71 16.66 -3.34 6.20
N ALA A 72 16.47 -3.09 7.48
CA ALA A 72 16.56 -1.77 8.09
C ALA A 72 17.96 -1.16 7.93
N ALA A 73 19.02 -1.97 8.06
CA ALA A 73 20.39 -1.53 7.76
C ALA A 73 20.57 -1.09 6.30
N GLN A 74 20.03 -1.85 5.34
CA GLN A 74 20.05 -1.47 3.92
C GLN A 74 19.30 -0.16 3.66
N LEU A 75 18.16 0.04 4.32
CA LEU A 75 17.39 1.27 4.22
C LEU A 75 18.12 2.47 4.83
N ALA A 76 18.89 2.25 5.91
CA ALA A 76 19.73 3.28 6.47
C ALA A 76 20.91 3.63 5.54
N ASP A 77 21.55 2.64 4.92
CA ASP A 77 22.59 2.87 3.90
C ASP A 77 22.03 3.69 2.71
N ALA A 78 20.74 3.51 2.39
CA ALA A 78 20.02 4.26 1.35
C ALA A 78 19.49 5.63 1.82
N GLY A 79 19.70 6.00 3.08
CA GLY A 79 19.27 7.28 3.66
C GLY A 79 17.78 7.38 4.00
N VAL A 80 17.05 6.27 4.00
CA VAL A 80 15.61 6.23 4.38
C VAL A 80 15.44 6.35 5.89
N VAL A 81 16.31 5.69 6.66
CA VAL A 81 16.29 5.69 8.13
C VAL A 81 17.64 6.21 8.67
N PRO A 82 17.68 7.02 9.74
CA PRO A 82 18.94 7.42 10.35
C PRO A 82 19.73 6.23 10.91
N HIS A 83 20.97 6.04 10.47
CA HIS A 83 21.87 4.98 10.98
C HIS A 83 22.00 4.98 12.51
N THR A 84 22.09 6.17 13.10
CA THR A 84 22.27 6.35 14.55
C THR A 84 21.09 5.84 15.37
N ALA A 85 19.91 5.70 14.75
CA ALA A 85 18.69 5.28 15.42
C ALA A 85 18.49 3.76 15.42
N LEU A 86 19.10 3.03 14.48
CA LEU A 86 18.85 1.59 14.30
C LEU A 86 19.10 0.73 15.56
N ALA A 87 20.10 1.09 16.37
CA ALA A 87 20.40 0.36 17.60
C ALA A 87 19.23 0.39 18.60
N LEU A 88 18.43 1.46 18.63
CA LEU A 88 17.23 1.54 19.48
C LEU A 88 16.09 0.65 18.98
N ALA A 89 16.02 0.39 17.68
CA ALA A 89 14.95 -0.40 17.06
C ALA A 89 15.28 -1.90 16.95
N ALA A 90 16.55 -2.29 17.06
CA ALA A 90 17.03 -3.65 16.74
C ALA A 90 16.26 -4.75 17.49
N ASP A 91 16.15 -4.66 18.82
CA ASP A 91 15.47 -5.66 19.63
C ASP A 91 13.97 -5.79 19.28
N GLN A 92 13.31 -4.68 18.93
CA GLN A 92 11.92 -4.69 18.51
C GLN A 92 11.77 -5.29 17.11
N LEU A 93 12.65 -4.94 16.18
CA LEU A 93 12.66 -5.51 14.83
C LEU A 93 12.91 -7.02 14.84
N ASP A 94 13.75 -7.54 15.74
CA ASP A 94 13.95 -8.98 15.90
C ASP A 94 12.69 -9.68 16.42
N ARG A 95 11.98 -9.07 17.39
CA ARG A 95 10.67 -9.58 17.85
C ARG A 95 9.64 -9.60 16.73
N ASP A 96 9.54 -8.53 15.95
CA ASP A 96 8.60 -8.45 14.83
C ASP A 96 8.97 -9.44 13.73
N CYS A 97 10.27 -9.60 13.45
CA CYS A 97 10.79 -10.55 12.48
C CYS A 97 10.45 -12.00 12.83
N ALA A 98 10.39 -12.35 14.12
CA ALA A 98 9.98 -13.69 14.59
C ALA A 98 8.50 -14.01 14.31
N ARG A 99 7.67 -12.99 14.06
CA ARG A 99 6.25 -13.13 13.71
C ARG A 99 5.98 -13.09 12.21
N VAL A 100 7.01 -12.89 11.38
CA VAL A 100 6.88 -12.95 9.93
C VAL A 100 6.89 -14.41 9.47
N ARG A 101 5.82 -14.83 8.79
CA ARG A 101 5.63 -16.18 8.23
C ARG A 101 5.93 -16.21 6.72
N LEU A 102 6.04 -17.42 6.17
CA LEU A 102 6.26 -17.63 4.74
C LEU A 102 5.02 -17.20 3.94
N GLY A 103 5.22 -16.27 3.02
CA GLY A 103 4.17 -15.76 2.13
C GLY A 103 3.70 -16.76 1.08
N HIS A 104 2.55 -16.45 0.46
CA HIS A 104 1.97 -17.19 -0.65
C HIS A 104 2.93 -17.28 -1.85
N ARG A 105 3.05 -18.48 -2.44
CA ARG A 105 3.72 -18.72 -3.71
C ARG A 105 2.78 -19.52 -4.62
N THR A 106 2.54 -19.04 -5.83
CA THR A 106 1.63 -19.70 -6.77
C THR A 106 2.14 -21.10 -7.12
N GLY A 107 1.24 -22.09 -7.10
CA GLY A 107 1.54 -23.48 -7.51
C GLY A 107 2.14 -24.38 -6.42
N THR A 108 2.39 -23.89 -5.20
CA THR A 108 2.90 -24.74 -4.10
C THR A 108 1.81 -25.52 -3.37
N GLU A 109 0.58 -25.02 -3.41
CA GLU A 109 -0.60 -25.60 -2.76
C GLU A 109 -1.86 -25.20 -3.55
N THR A 110 -3.01 -25.83 -3.27
CA THR A 110 -4.28 -25.39 -3.85
C THR A 110 -4.60 -23.97 -3.37
N GLN A 111 -5.22 -23.12 -4.20
CA GLN A 111 -5.50 -21.74 -3.79
C GLN A 111 -6.39 -21.67 -2.54
N ARG A 112 -7.38 -22.56 -2.43
CA ARG A 112 -8.19 -22.68 -1.20
C ARG A 112 -7.33 -23.07 0.00
N GLY A 113 -6.40 -24.01 -0.16
CA GLY A 113 -5.45 -24.39 0.88
C GLY A 113 -4.58 -23.22 1.34
N ALA A 114 -4.07 -22.43 0.39
CA ALA A 114 -3.32 -21.21 0.70
C ALA A 114 -4.15 -20.21 1.50
N VAL A 115 -5.40 -19.95 1.10
CA VAL A 115 -6.29 -19.03 1.84
C VAL A 115 -6.48 -19.49 3.29
N GLU A 116 -6.76 -20.78 3.51
CA GLU A 116 -6.97 -21.32 4.86
C GLU A 116 -5.70 -21.28 5.71
N ARG A 117 -4.55 -21.64 5.13
CA ARG A 117 -3.25 -21.58 5.84
C ARG A 117 -2.91 -20.15 6.25
N LEU A 118 -2.99 -19.20 5.32
CA LEU A 118 -2.69 -17.80 5.58
C LEU A 118 -3.67 -17.21 6.60
N ALA A 119 -4.94 -17.62 6.57
CA ALA A 119 -5.94 -17.23 7.57
C ALA A 119 -5.61 -17.81 8.94
N ALA A 120 -5.13 -19.06 9.01
CA ALA A 120 -4.66 -19.68 10.25
C ALA A 120 -3.45 -18.93 10.83
N ASP A 121 -2.46 -18.57 9.99
CA ASP A 121 -1.29 -17.76 10.41
C ASP A 121 -1.72 -16.45 11.09
N ILE A 122 -2.74 -15.76 10.55
CA ILE A 122 -3.30 -14.53 11.13
C ILE A 122 -4.01 -14.78 12.48
N ARG A 123 -4.80 -15.86 12.59
CA ARG A 123 -5.50 -16.21 13.84
C ARG A 123 -4.52 -16.63 14.93
N GLU A 124 -3.52 -17.46 14.60
CA GLU A 124 -2.47 -17.87 15.53
C GLU A 124 -1.69 -16.68 16.06
N PHE A 125 -1.40 -15.69 15.21
CA PHE A 125 -0.80 -14.42 15.65
C PHE A 125 -1.72 -13.65 16.61
N ALA A 126 -3.01 -13.53 16.29
CA ALA A 126 -3.97 -12.89 17.17
C ALA A 126 -4.05 -13.56 18.55
N GLU A 127 -4.06 -14.89 18.59
CA GLU A 127 -4.11 -15.67 19.82
C GLU A 127 -2.80 -15.55 20.62
N ALA A 128 -1.65 -15.79 19.98
CA ALA A 128 -0.34 -15.77 20.62
C ALA A 128 -0.01 -14.39 21.23
N GLU A 129 -0.46 -13.32 20.57
CA GLU A 129 -0.28 -11.94 21.03
C GLU A 129 -1.54 -11.37 21.71
N SER A 130 -2.52 -12.21 22.09
CA SER A 130 -3.74 -11.79 22.80
C SER A 130 -4.35 -10.49 22.24
N LEU A 131 -4.48 -10.43 20.92
CA LEU A 131 -4.90 -9.24 20.19
C LEU A 131 -6.42 -9.17 20.13
N SER A 132 -6.98 -7.98 20.34
CA SER A 132 -8.42 -7.76 20.23
C SER A 132 -8.91 -7.80 18.77
N ARG A 133 -8.01 -7.47 17.83
CA ARG A 133 -8.27 -7.39 16.39
C ARG A 133 -6.96 -7.42 15.61
N VAL A 134 -7.07 -7.75 14.32
CA VAL A 134 -5.97 -7.66 13.36
C VAL A 134 -6.40 -6.82 12.16
N VAL A 135 -5.51 -5.95 11.70
CA VAL A 135 -5.62 -5.23 10.44
C VAL A 135 -4.51 -5.74 9.52
N VAL A 136 -4.91 -6.36 8.41
CA VAL A 136 -4.01 -6.80 7.35
C VAL A 136 -3.78 -5.64 6.39
N VAL A 137 -2.53 -5.30 6.11
CA VAL A 137 -2.18 -4.24 5.16
C VAL A 137 -1.26 -4.80 4.08
N ASN A 138 -1.69 -4.65 2.83
CA ASN A 138 -0.88 -5.03 1.69
C ASN A 138 0.08 -3.89 1.31
N VAL A 139 1.39 -4.15 1.48
CA VAL A 139 2.50 -3.29 1.05
C VAL A 139 3.52 -4.10 0.23
N SER A 140 3.06 -5.19 -0.40
CA SER A 140 3.87 -6.04 -1.25
C SER A 140 4.08 -5.43 -2.64
N SER A 141 4.91 -6.05 -3.46
CA SER A 141 5.14 -5.62 -4.84
C SER A 141 3.85 -5.59 -5.65
N THR A 142 3.76 -4.62 -6.57
CA THR A 142 2.58 -4.45 -7.43
C THR A 142 2.36 -5.66 -8.35
N GLU A 143 1.11 -6.08 -8.50
CA GLU A 143 0.71 -7.13 -9.42
C GLU A 143 0.17 -6.55 -10.74
N PRO A 144 0.23 -7.31 -11.83
CA PRO A 144 -0.54 -7.01 -13.03
C PRO A 144 -2.05 -6.95 -12.74
N VAL A 145 -2.80 -6.35 -13.66
CA VAL A 145 -4.26 -6.35 -13.61
C VAL A 145 -4.77 -7.80 -13.63
N ALA A 146 -5.74 -8.12 -12.77
CA ALA A 146 -6.35 -9.44 -12.77
C ALA A 146 -6.97 -9.75 -14.13
N ALA A 147 -6.73 -10.95 -14.65
CA ALA A 147 -7.44 -11.45 -15.82
C ALA A 147 -8.92 -11.63 -15.48
N ASP A 148 -9.81 -11.39 -16.45
CA ASP A 148 -11.24 -11.62 -16.29
C ASP A 148 -11.51 -13.12 -16.04
N ASP A 149 -12.21 -13.43 -14.95
CA ASP A 149 -12.65 -14.79 -14.62
C ASP A 149 -14.08 -14.77 -14.06
N ALA A 150 -14.92 -15.71 -14.51
CA ALA A 150 -16.30 -15.84 -14.03
C ALA A 150 -16.38 -16.09 -12.52
N ALA A 151 -15.35 -16.69 -11.92
CA ALA A 151 -15.24 -16.92 -10.49
C ALA A 151 -15.14 -15.62 -9.67
N HIS A 152 -14.81 -14.48 -10.30
CA HIS A 152 -14.73 -13.20 -9.61
C HIS A 152 -16.10 -12.55 -9.35
N ALA A 153 -17.14 -13.02 -10.04
CA ALA A 153 -18.45 -12.35 -10.09
C ALA A 153 -19.28 -12.50 -8.81
N SER A 154 -19.11 -13.58 -8.05
CA SER A 154 -19.84 -13.83 -6.79
C SER A 154 -19.07 -14.81 -5.90
N LEU A 155 -19.37 -14.80 -4.60
CA LEU A 155 -18.76 -15.72 -3.65
C LEU A 155 -19.09 -17.18 -3.98
N GLU A 156 -20.32 -17.45 -4.44
CA GLU A 156 -20.74 -18.79 -4.87
C GLU A 156 -19.88 -19.29 -6.05
N ALA A 157 -19.64 -18.44 -7.06
CA ALA A 157 -18.80 -18.80 -8.20
C ALA A 157 -17.34 -19.06 -7.80
N LEU A 158 -16.80 -18.27 -6.88
CA LEU A 158 -15.46 -18.47 -6.31
C LEU A 158 -15.36 -19.79 -5.55
N GLU A 159 -16.33 -20.08 -4.67
CA GLU A 159 -16.39 -21.32 -3.89
C GLU A 159 -16.50 -22.55 -4.81
N ALA A 160 -17.30 -22.46 -5.88
CA ALA A 160 -17.42 -23.52 -6.88
C ALA A 160 -16.10 -23.75 -7.65
N ALA A 161 -15.41 -22.68 -8.06
CA ALA A 161 -14.11 -22.76 -8.72
C ALA A 161 -13.06 -23.42 -7.80
N TRP A 162 -13.02 -23.04 -6.52
CA TRP A 162 -12.14 -23.69 -5.54
C TRP A 162 -12.49 -25.16 -5.29
N ALA A 163 -13.77 -25.52 -5.26
CA ALA A 163 -14.20 -26.91 -5.12
C ALA A 163 -13.75 -27.77 -6.33
N ALA A 164 -13.66 -27.18 -7.52
CA ALA A 164 -13.11 -27.79 -8.71
C ALA A 164 -11.57 -27.79 -8.78
N GLY A 165 -10.88 -27.24 -7.76
CA GLY A 165 -9.42 -27.13 -7.72
C GLY A 165 -8.84 -25.94 -8.50
N GLY A 166 -9.68 -25.00 -8.92
CA GLY A 166 -9.28 -23.77 -9.61
C GLY A 166 -8.49 -22.81 -8.72
N SER A 167 -7.74 -21.91 -9.36
CA SER A 167 -6.97 -20.84 -8.70
C SER A 167 -7.23 -19.47 -9.35
N PRO A 168 -8.48 -18.98 -9.34
CA PRO A 168 -8.88 -17.79 -10.10
C PRO A 168 -8.34 -16.47 -9.54
N LEU A 169 -7.97 -16.41 -8.26
CA LEU A 169 -7.55 -15.15 -7.63
C LEU A 169 -6.07 -14.83 -7.91
N PRO A 170 -5.70 -13.57 -8.19
CA PRO A 170 -4.31 -13.13 -8.13
C PRO A 170 -3.79 -13.12 -6.67
N PRO A 171 -2.47 -13.08 -6.43
CA PRO A 171 -1.91 -13.24 -5.08
C PRO A 171 -2.43 -12.22 -4.05
N SER A 172 -2.60 -10.94 -4.40
CA SER A 172 -3.16 -9.90 -3.52
C SER A 172 -4.60 -10.23 -3.11
N SER A 173 -5.38 -10.80 -4.01
CA SER A 173 -6.75 -11.27 -3.75
C SER A 173 -6.78 -12.55 -2.90
N VAL A 174 -5.78 -13.43 -3.00
CA VAL A 174 -5.60 -14.58 -2.08
C VAL A 174 -5.40 -14.08 -0.66
N TYR A 175 -4.57 -13.06 -0.44
CA TYR A 175 -4.38 -12.47 0.88
C TYR A 175 -5.63 -11.75 1.40
N ALA A 176 -6.36 -11.02 0.54
CA ALA A 176 -7.64 -10.41 0.94
C ALA A 176 -8.65 -11.48 1.39
N ALA A 177 -8.78 -12.59 0.64
CA ALA A 177 -9.62 -13.72 1.03
C ALA A 177 -9.18 -14.35 2.36
N ALA A 178 -7.86 -14.48 2.60
CA ALA A 178 -7.31 -14.99 3.84
C ALA A 178 -7.60 -14.05 5.03
N ALA A 179 -7.44 -12.74 4.85
CA ALA A 179 -7.77 -11.74 5.86
C ALA A 179 -9.25 -11.83 6.28
N PHE A 180 -10.16 -11.87 5.30
CA PHE A 180 -11.59 -11.97 5.58
C PHE A 180 -11.96 -13.30 6.23
N THR A 181 -11.39 -14.41 5.76
CA THR A 181 -11.55 -15.73 6.37
C THR A 181 -11.05 -15.76 7.82
N ALA A 182 -10.00 -15.01 8.14
CA ALA A 182 -9.48 -14.84 9.50
C ALA A 182 -10.32 -13.89 10.39
N GLY A 183 -11.33 -13.21 9.84
CA GLY A 183 -12.07 -12.16 10.56
C GLY A 183 -11.28 -10.86 10.75
N ALA A 184 -10.25 -10.63 9.91
CA ALA A 184 -9.41 -9.44 9.96
C ALA A 184 -9.84 -8.39 8.93
N ALA A 185 -9.65 -7.12 9.28
CA ALA A 185 -9.81 -6.01 8.33
C ALA A 185 -8.69 -6.04 7.29
N PHE A 186 -8.92 -5.49 6.09
CA PHE A 186 -7.93 -5.46 5.01
C PHE A 186 -7.77 -4.08 4.39
N ILE A 187 -6.53 -3.58 4.28
CA ILE A 187 -6.20 -2.35 3.58
C ILE A 187 -5.22 -2.65 2.45
N ASP A 188 -5.52 -2.20 1.24
CA ASP A 188 -4.61 -2.31 0.11
C ASP A 188 -3.86 -1.00 -0.11
N PHE A 189 -2.55 -0.99 0.16
CA PHE A 189 -1.69 0.16 -0.12
C PHE A 189 -1.07 0.10 -1.52
N THR A 190 -1.33 -0.97 -2.27
CA THR A 190 -0.83 -1.20 -3.62
C THR A 190 -1.93 -0.94 -4.65
N PRO A 191 -1.60 -0.76 -5.96
CA PRO A 191 -2.59 -0.74 -7.02
C PRO A 191 -3.05 -2.14 -7.47
N SER A 192 -2.49 -3.22 -6.89
CA SER A 192 -2.90 -4.61 -7.14
C SER A 192 -4.39 -4.82 -6.87
N THR A 193 -4.99 -5.84 -7.47
CA THR A 193 -6.45 -6.08 -7.40
C THR A 193 -7.00 -6.19 -5.98
N GLY A 194 -6.29 -6.87 -5.08
CA GLY A 194 -6.64 -6.98 -3.67
C GLY A 194 -8.08 -7.46 -3.44
N ALA A 195 -8.82 -6.75 -2.59
CA ALA A 195 -10.21 -7.08 -2.24
C ALA A 195 -11.28 -6.59 -3.24
N ARG A 196 -10.88 -5.94 -4.35
CA ARG A 196 -11.82 -5.21 -5.24
C ARG A 196 -12.60 -6.10 -6.22
N LEU A 197 -12.56 -7.42 -6.04
CA LEU A 197 -13.37 -8.37 -6.80
C LEU A 197 -14.75 -8.53 -6.16
N PRO A 198 -15.86 -8.59 -6.93
CA PRO A 198 -17.22 -8.76 -6.38
C PRO A 198 -17.34 -9.93 -5.41
N ALA A 199 -16.76 -11.09 -5.74
CA ALA A 199 -16.73 -12.27 -4.86
C ALA A 199 -16.09 -12.00 -3.49
N LEU A 200 -15.05 -11.17 -3.44
CA LEU A 200 -14.36 -10.81 -2.19
C LEU A 200 -15.10 -9.73 -1.41
N ALA A 201 -15.79 -8.82 -2.10
CA ALA A 201 -16.68 -7.87 -1.45
C ALA A 201 -17.84 -8.60 -0.73
N GLU A 202 -18.43 -9.61 -1.36
CA GLU A 202 -19.44 -10.48 -0.72
C GLU A 202 -18.88 -11.25 0.48
N LEU A 203 -17.65 -11.78 0.36
CA LEU A 203 -16.96 -12.45 1.47
C LEU A 203 -16.73 -11.51 2.66
N ALA A 204 -16.29 -10.28 2.42
CA ALA A 204 -16.08 -9.29 3.49
C ALA A 204 -17.40 -8.96 4.21
N VAL A 205 -18.50 -8.77 3.46
CA VAL A 205 -19.83 -8.54 4.03
C VAL A 205 -20.29 -9.73 4.86
N ARG A 206 -20.12 -10.96 4.35
CA ARG A 206 -20.48 -12.19 5.08
C ARG A 206 -19.73 -12.33 6.40
N GLN A 207 -18.46 -11.92 6.44
CA GLN A 207 -17.61 -11.98 7.65
C GLN A 207 -17.75 -10.74 8.55
N GLY A 208 -18.44 -9.69 8.10
CA GLY A 208 -18.65 -8.47 8.88
C GLY A 208 -17.38 -7.65 9.10
N VAL A 209 -16.41 -7.71 8.17
CA VAL A 209 -15.12 -7.03 8.29
C VAL A 209 -15.00 -5.85 7.33
N PRO A 210 -14.43 -4.71 7.76
CA PRO A 210 -14.19 -3.58 6.88
C PRO A 210 -12.95 -3.83 6.00
N TRP A 211 -12.96 -3.23 4.81
CA TRP A 211 -11.80 -3.17 3.95
C TRP A 211 -11.71 -1.84 3.21
N GLY A 212 -10.51 -1.47 2.76
CA GLY A 212 -10.25 -0.21 2.09
C GLY A 212 -9.05 -0.26 1.16
N GLY A 213 -8.91 0.76 0.32
CA GLY A 213 -7.92 0.83 -0.73
C GLY A 213 -8.47 1.50 -1.99
N SER A 214 -7.65 1.66 -3.02
CA SER A 214 -6.30 1.11 -3.21
C SER A 214 -5.26 2.19 -3.46
N ASP A 215 -3.99 1.79 -3.51
CA ASP A 215 -2.84 2.59 -3.95
C ASP A 215 -2.56 3.84 -3.07
N GLY A 216 -1.50 3.74 -2.26
CA GLY A 216 -1.06 4.82 -1.38
C GLY A 216 -0.78 6.13 -2.13
N LYS A 217 -1.45 7.21 -1.75
CA LYS A 217 -1.27 8.54 -2.35
C LYS A 217 -0.22 9.36 -1.59
N THR A 218 1.07 9.11 -1.87
CA THR A 218 2.19 9.62 -1.06
C THR A 218 2.93 10.83 -1.64
N GLY A 219 3.19 10.86 -2.95
CA GLY A 219 4.06 11.88 -3.59
C GLY A 219 3.39 12.72 -4.68
N GLU A 220 3.75 12.49 -5.94
CA GLU A 220 3.21 13.21 -7.11
C GLU A 220 1.67 13.31 -7.09
N THR A 221 0.98 12.18 -6.90
CA THR A 221 -0.48 12.12 -6.89
C THR A 221 -1.09 12.92 -5.72
N LEU A 222 -0.38 13.04 -4.59
CA LEU A 222 -0.80 13.91 -3.48
C LEU A 222 -0.84 15.37 -3.95
N VAL A 223 0.25 15.85 -4.57
CA VAL A 223 0.33 17.22 -5.11
C VAL A 223 -0.75 17.48 -6.15
N LYS A 224 -0.97 16.54 -7.09
CA LYS A 224 -2.06 16.62 -8.08
C LYS A 224 -3.42 16.78 -7.41
N SER A 225 -3.68 16.02 -6.34
CA SER A 225 -4.97 16.06 -5.65
C SER A 225 -5.21 17.31 -4.83
N VAL A 226 -4.18 18.11 -4.57
CA VAL A 226 -4.31 19.45 -3.96
C VAL A 226 -4.46 20.52 -5.03
N LEU A 227 -3.65 20.45 -6.09
CA LEU A 227 -3.62 21.46 -7.15
C LEU A 227 -4.83 21.39 -8.08
N ALA A 228 -5.32 20.20 -8.45
CA ALA A 228 -6.45 20.09 -9.37
C ALA A 228 -7.74 20.75 -8.80
N PRO A 229 -8.15 20.48 -7.54
CA PRO A 229 -9.27 21.20 -6.94
C PRO A 229 -9.05 22.71 -6.83
N MET A 230 -7.81 23.18 -6.63
CA MET A 230 -7.51 24.62 -6.61
C MET A 230 -7.86 25.28 -7.95
N PHE A 231 -7.47 24.67 -9.08
CA PHE A 231 -7.82 25.20 -10.41
C PHE A 231 -9.34 25.20 -10.64
N ALA A 232 -10.02 24.11 -10.29
CA ALA A 232 -11.47 24.01 -10.39
C ALA A 232 -12.18 25.08 -9.54
N ALA A 233 -11.79 25.23 -8.27
CA ALA A 233 -12.36 26.20 -7.34
C ALA A 233 -12.15 27.66 -7.75
N ARG A 234 -11.11 27.94 -8.55
CA ARG A 234 -10.83 29.27 -9.12
C ARG A 234 -11.37 29.46 -10.53
N SER A 235 -12.15 28.50 -11.04
CA SER A 235 -12.67 28.50 -12.42
C SER A 235 -11.56 28.68 -13.47
N LEU A 236 -10.38 28.12 -13.20
CA LEU A 236 -9.27 28.06 -14.12
C LEU A 236 -9.37 26.75 -14.91
N ARG A 237 -9.47 26.86 -16.25
CA ARG A 237 -9.59 25.69 -17.12
C ARG A 237 -8.22 25.06 -17.33
N VAL A 238 -7.96 23.91 -16.72
CA VAL A 238 -6.80 23.08 -17.06
C VAL A 238 -6.95 22.59 -18.49
N ARG A 239 -5.88 22.70 -19.28
CA ARG A 239 -5.86 22.36 -20.71
C ARG A 239 -5.01 21.14 -20.98
N SER A 240 -3.85 21.07 -20.34
CA SER A 240 -2.98 19.91 -20.38
C SER A 240 -2.24 19.71 -19.06
N TRP A 241 -1.87 18.47 -18.75
CA TRP A 241 -1.08 18.11 -17.58
C TRP A 241 -0.24 16.86 -17.88
N ALA A 242 1.03 17.08 -18.21
CA ALA A 242 1.99 16.00 -18.45
C ALA A 242 2.84 15.77 -17.19
N GLY A 243 3.24 14.52 -16.95
CA GLY A 243 4.09 14.16 -15.81
C GLY A 243 5.08 13.05 -16.14
N THR A 244 6.27 13.11 -15.54
CA THR A 244 7.29 12.07 -15.60
C THR A 244 7.68 11.68 -14.19
N ASN A 245 7.75 10.38 -13.90
CA ASN A 245 8.16 9.82 -12.62
C ASN A 245 9.41 8.96 -12.82
N LEU A 246 10.51 9.31 -12.16
CA LEU A 246 11.72 8.51 -12.11
C LEU A 246 11.78 7.86 -10.73
N LEU A 247 11.85 6.53 -10.68
CA LEU A 247 12.00 5.78 -9.42
C LEU A 247 12.85 4.52 -9.62
N GLY A 248 13.47 4.05 -8.54
CA GLY A 248 14.27 2.84 -8.52
C GLY A 248 13.70 1.77 -7.58
N GLY A 249 14.58 0.90 -7.07
CA GLY A 249 14.22 -0.06 -6.02
C GLY A 249 13.29 -1.19 -6.48
N GLY A 250 12.63 -1.84 -5.51
CA GLY A 250 11.71 -2.94 -5.77
C GLY A 250 10.51 -2.53 -6.62
N ASP A 251 9.97 -1.35 -6.35
CA ASP A 251 8.82 -0.80 -7.08
C ASP A 251 9.17 -0.43 -8.53
N GLY A 252 10.36 0.14 -8.77
CA GLY A 252 10.85 0.44 -10.12
C GLY A 252 11.08 -0.83 -10.94
N ALA A 253 11.60 -1.89 -10.33
CA ALA A 253 11.84 -3.17 -11.00
C ALA A 253 10.54 -3.87 -11.43
N THR A 254 9.49 -3.82 -10.61
CA THR A 254 8.18 -4.37 -10.94
C THR A 254 7.44 -3.55 -12.01
N LEU A 255 7.75 -2.25 -12.13
CA LEU A 255 7.18 -1.35 -13.15
C LEU A 255 8.02 -1.27 -14.43
N ALA A 256 9.01 -2.14 -14.62
CA ALA A 256 9.74 -2.22 -15.89
C ALA A 256 8.93 -2.88 -17.03
N ASP A 257 7.78 -3.50 -16.70
CA ASP A 257 6.84 -4.09 -17.66
C ASP A 257 5.97 -3.01 -18.32
N PRO A 258 6.03 -2.83 -19.66
CA PRO A 258 5.20 -1.89 -20.41
C PRO A 258 3.70 -2.00 -20.17
N GLU A 259 3.16 -3.19 -19.89
CA GLU A 259 1.70 -3.37 -19.67
C GLU A 259 1.25 -2.85 -18.30
N ALA A 260 2.00 -3.17 -17.24
CA ALA A 260 1.76 -2.66 -15.89
C ALA A 260 1.86 -1.12 -15.85
N MET A 261 2.83 -0.61 -16.60
CA MET A 261 3.08 0.81 -16.83
C MET A 261 1.88 1.55 -17.44
N GLU A 262 1.34 1.02 -18.54
CA GLU A 262 0.23 1.66 -19.25
C GLU A 262 -1.06 1.66 -18.41
N SER A 263 -1.30 0.59 -17.64
CA SER A 263 -2.42 0.53 -16.70
C SER A 263 -2.32 1.59 -15.61
N LYS A 264 -1.14 1.75 -15.01
CA LYS A 264 -0.88 2.76 -13.96
C LYS A 264 -1.00 4.19 -14.50
N ALA A 265 -0.50 4.45 -15.71
CA ALA A 265 -0.64 5.73 -16.38
C ALA A 265 -2.11 6.09 -16.63
N ARG A 266 -2.93 5.14 -17.13
CA ARG A 266 -4.37 5.32 -17.34
C ARG A 266 -5.12 5.63 -16.04
N SER A 267 -4.84 4.90 -14.96
CA SER A 267 -5.47 5.12 -13.65
C SER A 267 -5.21 6.53 -13.12
N LYS A 268 -3.94 6.98 -13.18
CA LYS A 268 -3.55 8.33 -12.77
C LYS A 268 -4.24 9.42 -13.59
N ALA A 269 -4.34 9.23 -14.90
CA ALA A 269 -5.04 10.19 -15.77
C ALA A 269 -6.53 10.29 -15.41
N ARG A 270 -7.20 9.15 -15.19
CA ARG A 270 -8.62 9.14 -14.81
C ARG A 270 -8.90 9.89 -13.52
N GLY A 271 -8.06 9.70 -12.49
CA GLY A 271 -8.21 10.41 -11.22
C GLY A 271 -8.11 11.94 -11.36
N LEU A 272 -7.24 12.43 -12.27
CA LEU A 272 -7.14 13.86 -12.56
C LEU A 272 -8.42 14.42 -13.22
N GLU A 273 -8.95 13.69 -14.20
CA GLU A 273 -10.16 14.08 -14.92
C GLU A 273 -11.39 14.09 -14.00
N GLU A 274 -11.50 13.10 -13.11
CA GLU A 274 -12.55 13.04 -12.09
C GLU A 274 -12.51 14.26 -11.16
N MET A 275 -11.32 14.69 -10.73
CA MET A 275 -11.16 15.88 -9.87
C MET A 275 -11.48 17.20 -10.59
N LEU A 276 -11.25 17.27 -11.90
CA LEU A 276 -11.49 18.48 -12.70
C LEU A 276 -12.89 18.52 -13.34
N GLY A 277 -13.58 17.38 -13.41
CA GLY A 277 -14.88 17.25 -14.05
C GLY A 277 -14.86 17.33 -15.58
N HIS A 278 -13.68 17.17 -16.21
CA HIS A 278 -13.54 17.16 -17.67
C HIS A 278 -12.24 16.46 -18.11
N PRO A 279 -12.15 16.00 -19.37
CA PRO A 279 -10.93 15.41 -19.89
C PRO A 279 -9.75 16.39 -19.93
N VAL A 280 -8.54 15.88 -19.71
CA VAL A 280 -7.29 16.65 -19.76
C VAL A 280 -6.24 15.86 -20.54
N ASP A 281 -5.65 16.51 -21.53
CA ASP A 281 -4.58 15.91 -22.34
C ASP A 281 -3.23 15.95 -21.60
N GLY A 282 -2.42 14.91 -21.71
CA GLY A 282 -1.09 14.89 -21.12
C GLY A 282 -0.57 13.48 -20.84
N PRO A 283 0.60 13.11 -21.39
CA PRO A 283 1.19 11.82 -21.12
C PRO A 283 1.70 11.73 -19.68
N VAL A 284 1.62 10.53 -19.11
CA VAL A 284 2.28 10.17 -17.86
C VAL A 284 3.35 9.13 -18.17
N HIS A 285 4.60 9.45 -17.89
CA HIS A 285 5.74 8.54 -18.01
C HIS A 285 6.20 8.09 -16.63
N ILE A 286 6.61 6.83 -16.52
CA ILE A 286 7.26 6.30 -15.33
C ILE A 286 8.44 5.46 -15.84
N ASP A 287 9.64 5.80 -15.38
CA ASP A 287 10.88 5.20 -15.84
C ASP A 287 11.65 4.62 -14.64
N ASN A 288 12.10 3.38 -14.78
CA ASN A 288 12.91 2.71 -13.76
C ASN A 288 14.38 3.15 -13.86
N ILE A 289 14.85 3.87 -12.84
CA ILE A 289 16.23 4.29 -12.69
C ILE A 289 16.79 3.64 -11.42
N ALA A 290 17.46 2.49 -11.59
CA ALA A 290 17.90 1.64 -10.48
C ALA A 290 18.71 2.39 -9.40
N ASP A 291 19.55 3.35 -9.81
CA ASP A 291 20.40 4.16 -8.93
C ASP A 291 19.60 5.02 -7.94
N LEU A 292 18.34 5.35 -8.24
CA LEU A 292 17.50 6.14 -7.35
C LEU A 292 17.04 5.37 -6.10
N GLY A 293 17.10 4.04 -6.08
CA GLY A 293 16.63 3.25 -4.93
C GLY A 293 15.19 3.60 -4.52
N ASP A 294 14.97 3.87 -3.24
CA ASP A 294 13.67 4.30 -2.68
C ASP A 294 13.37 5.81 -2.89
N TRP A 295 14.27 6.57 -3.53
CA TRP A 295 14.05 7.98 -3.85
C TRP A 295 13.32 8.12 -5.18
N LYS A 296 12.31 8.98 -5.19
CA LYS A 296 11.51 9.28 -6.37
C LYS A 296 11.61 10.74 -6.74
N THR A 297 11.77 10.98 -8.04
CA THR A 297 11.63 12.31 -8.63
C THR A 297 10.42 12.31 -9.56
N ALA A 298 9.47 13.20 -9.34
CA ALA A 298 8.41 13.48 -10.32
C ALA A 298 8.49 14.92 -10.81
N TRP A 299 8.32 15.10 -12.11
CA TRP A 299 8.23 16.42 -12.74
C TRP A 299 6.94 16.52 -13.52
N ASP A 300 6.17 17.56 -13.22
CA ASP A 300 4.91 17.85 -13.88
C ASP A 300 4.93 19.22 -14.55
N HIS A 301 4.30 19.28 -15.72
CA HIS A 301 4.07 20.51 -16.46
C HIS A 301 2.61 20.57 -16.89
N LEU A 302 1.92 21.62 -16.46
CA LEU A 302 0.53 21.85 -16.80
C LEU A 302 0.29 23.22 -17.42
N THR A 303 -0.70 23.29 -18.30
CA THR A 303 -1.19 24.55 -18.87
C THR A 303 -2.64 24.77 -18.51
N PHE A 304 -3.01 26.01 -18.25
CA PHE A 304 -4.37 26.39 -17.89
C PHE A 304 -4.73 27.76 -18.48
N SER A 305 -6.03 28.04 -18.56
CA SER A 305 -6.54 29.34 -19.00
C SER A 305 -7.45 29.97 -17.96
N GLY A 306 -7.27 31.27 -17.73
CA GLY A 306 -8.06 32.09 -16.81
C GLY A 306 -8.87 33.16 -17.54
N PHE A 307 -8.94 34.35 -16.93
CA PHE A 307 -9.72 35.48 -17.44
C PHE A 307 -9.40 35.80 -18.91
N LEU A 308 -10.45 36.02 -19.72
CA LEU A 308 -10.38 36.25 -21.17
C LEU A 308 -9.67 35.15 -21.98
N GLY A 309 -9.57 33.94 -21.42
CA GLY A 309 -8.85 32.83 -22.06
C GLY A 309 -7.33 32.98 -22.00
N THR A 310 -6.80 33.88 -21.15
CA THR A 310 -5.36 34.09 -20.96
C THR A 310 -4.70 32.79 -20.54
N ARG A 311 -3.73 32.33 -21.34
CA ARG A 311 -3.01 31.07 -21.11
C ARG A 311 -1.85 31.29 -20.15
N MET A 312 -1.70 30.36 -19.23
CA MET A 312 -0.66 30.30 -18.22
C MET A 312 -0.15 28.86 -18.12
N SER A 313 1.03 28.70 -17.51
CA SER A 313 1.60 27.39 -17.19
C SER A 313 2.07 27.34 -15.74
N MET A 314 2.14 26.12 -15.21
CA MET A 314 2.73 25.81 -13.92
C MET A 314 3.55 24.54 -14.06
N GLN A 315 4.69 24.50 -13.38
CA GLN A 315 5.52 23.31 -13.26
C GLN A 315 5.84 23.08 -11.79
N PHE A 316 5.94 21.82 -11.39
CA PHE A 316 6.46 21.47 -10.07
C PHE A 316 7.33 20.22 -10.16
N THR A 317 8.27 20.14 -9.22
CA THR A 317 9.13 18.97 -9.03
C THR A 317 8.88 18.43 -7.63
N TRP A 318 8.56 17.15 -7.53
CA TRP A 318 8.52 16.40 -6.27
C TRP A 318 9.78 15.56 -6.16
N GLN A 319 10.53 15.71 -5.07
CA GLN A 319 11.66 14.86 -4.73
C GLN A 319 11.48 14.38 -3.30
N GLY A 320 11.36 13.06 -3.11
CA GLY A 320 11.13 12.48 -1.79
C GLY A 320 11.43 10.99 -1.78
N CYS A 321 11.55 10.44 -0.57
CA CYS A 321 11.58 9.01 -0.32
C CYS A 321 10.14 8.47 -0.36
N ASP A 322 9.88 7.39 -1.10
CA ASP A 322 8.55 6.78 -1.19
C ASP A 322 8.23 5.85 0.01
N SER A 323 9.27 5.37 0.72
CA SER A 323 9.15 4.51 1.92
C SER A 323 8.86 5.26 3.21
#